data_AF-A0A813EE19-F1
#
_entry.id   AF-A0A813EE19-F1
#
_cell.length_a   1.000
_cell.length_b   1.000
_cell.length_c   1.000
_cell.angle_alpha   90.00
_cell.angle_beta   90.00
_cell.angle_gamma   90.00
#
_symmetry.space_group_name_H-M   'P 1'
#
loop_
_entity.id
_entity.type
_entity.pdbx_description
1 polymer ?
#
loop_
_entity_poly.entity_id
_entity_poly.type
_entity_poly.pdbx_seq_one_letter_code
_entity_poly.pdbx_strand_id
1 'polypeptide(L)'
;METLLSDGFIRHASVEGGDEWRETCAQKSGSNPREAFWGKNHFVGFIYGVINLVVCVPTLVSYTHIVFTGTQFESVMPELVKLYFLSSAIIQGVLTLYSTIAFSIGQVQDVGLIFLAGMVRNVVEWSREQISERGEVLKPALPLSEVVATSLWQCATSTFVVGLAMICIGRLKLGEYVKMLPLPVVG
;
A
#
# COMPACT_ATOMS: atom_id res chain seq x y z
N MET A 1 0.93 -35.17 -43.50
CA MET A 1 -0.50 -35.50 -43.52
C MET A 1 -0.95 -35.68 -42.06
N GLU A 2 -0.84 -34.61 -41.27
CA GLU A 2 -0.99 -34.62 -39.80
C GLU A 2 -1.56 -33.26 -39.33
N THR A 3 -2.69 -32.83 -39.91
CA THR A 3 -3.29 -31.51 -39.61
C THR A 3 -4.82 -31.53 -39.54
N LEU A 4 -5.46 -32.67 -39.19
CA LEU A 4 -6.93 -32.72 -39.13
C LEU A 4 -7.53 -33.48 -37.92
N LEU A 5 -6.78 -33.73 -36.85
CA LEU A 5 -7.29 -34.44 -35.66
C LEU A 5 -7.24 -33.63 -34.34
N SER A 6 -6.67 -32.41 -34.32
CA SER A 6 -6.52 -31.63 -33.08
C SER A 6 -7.58 -30.53 -32.88
N ASP A 7 -8.47 -30.28 -33.84
CA ASP A 7 -9.46 -29.18 -33.75
C ASP A 7 -10.86 -29.64 -33.31
N GLY A 8 -11.16 -30.94 -33.38
CA GLY A 8 -12.45 -31.50 -32.99
C GLY A 8 -12.63 -31.73 -31.49
N PHE A 9 -11.54 -32.04 -30.77
CA PHE A 9 -11.61 -32.38 -29.34
C PHE A 9 -11.63 -31.16 -28.43
N ILE A 10 -11.03 -30.04 -28.85
CA ILE A 10 -10.96 -28.80 -28.06
C ILE A 10 -12.30 -28.03 -28.09
N ARG A 11 -13.12 -28.15 -29.14
CA ARG A 11 -14.41 -27.44 -29.24
C ARG A 11 -15.52 -28.02 -28.37
N HIS A 12 -15.45 -29.29 -27.97
CA HIS A 12 -16.50 -29.91 -27.15
C HIS A 12 -16.30 -29.71 -25.64
N ALA A 13 -15.08 -29.46 -25.16
CA ALA A 13 -14.81 -29.29 -23.73
C ALA A 13 -15.10 -27.86 -23.20
N SER A 14 -15.31 -26.88 -24.08
CA SER A 14 -15.45 -25.47 -23.66
C SER A 14 -16.90 -25.02 -23.43
N VAL A 15 -17.90 -25.81 -23.81
CA VAL A 15 -19.32 -25.40 -23.73
C VAL A 15 -20.00 -25.95 -22.46
N GLU A 16 -19.69 -27.16 -22.00
CA GLU A 16 -20.35 -27.74 -20.81
C GLU A 16 -19.78 -27.27 -19.47
N GLY A 17 -18.51 -26.84 -19.41
CA GLY A 17 -17.91 -26.37 -18.15
C GLY A 17 -18.26 -24.92 -17.79
N GLY A 18 -18.63 -24.09 -18.77
CA GLY A 18 -18.80 -22.64 -18.56
C GLY A 18 -20.01 -22.26 -17.72
N ASP A 19 -21.08 -23.05 -17.81
CA ASP A 19 -22.34 -22.78 -17.12
C ASP A 19 -22.31 -23.26 -15.66
N GLU A 20 -21.64 -24.39 -15.37
CA GLU A 20 -21.50 -24.92 -14.01
C GLU A 20 -20.65 -24.00 -13.11
N TRP A 21 -19.57 -23.40 -13.63
CA TRP A 21 -18.79 -22.40 -12.89
C TRP A 21 -19.56 -21.09 -12.66
N ARG A 22 -20.41 -20.69 -13.61
CA ARG A 22 -21.26 -19.49 -13.49
C ARG A 22 -22.37 -19.68 -12.46
N GLU A 23 -22.98 -20.87 -12.41
CA GLU A 23 -23.98 -21.22 -11.40
C GLU A 23 -23.35 -21.37 -10.01
N THR A 24 -22.14 -21.95 -9.91
CA THR A 24 -21.43 -22.06 -8.63
C THR A 24 -21.01 -20.69 -8.08
N CYS A 25 -20.64 -19.73 -8.94
CA CYS A 25 -20.37 -18.35 -8.54
C CYS A 25 -21.64 -17.55 -8.22
N ALA A 26 -22.75 -17.78 -8.96
CA ALA A 26 -24.03 -17.13 -8.70
C ALA A 26 -24.69 -17.63 -7.40
N GLN A 27 -24.58 -18.92 -7.10
CA GLN A 27 -25.15 -19.52 -5.89
C GLN A 27 -24.37 -19.12 -4.62
N LYS A 28 -23.07 -18.81 -4.74
CA LYS A 28 -22.27 -18.20 -3.67
C LYS A 28 -22.55 -16.72 -3.42
N SER A 29 -23.32 -16.06 -4.30
CA SER A 29 -23.70 -14.65 -4.15
C SER A 29 -24.97 -14.43 -3.33
N GLY A 30 -25.73 -15.50 -3.03
CA GLY A 30 -27.05 -15.42 -2.37
C GLY A 30 -27.07 -15.73 -0.87
N SER A 31 -25.98 -16.30 -0.32
CA SER A 31 -25.82 -16.43 1.13
C SER A 31 -24.83 -15.38 1.59
N ASN A 32 -25.20 -14.54 2.57
CA ASN A 32 -24.27 -13.62 3.21
C ASN A 32 -23.03 -14.42 3.67
N PRO A 33 -21.84 -14.28 3.06
CA PRO A 33 -20.63 -14.98 3.50
C PRO A 33 -20.21 -14.54 4.92
N ARG A 34 -20.85 -13.46 5.41
CA ARG A 34 -20.78 -12.97 6.79
C ARG A 34 -21.22 -14.01 7.81
N GLU A 35 -22.31 -14.75 7.60
CA GLU A 35 -22.88 -15.58 8.69
C GLU A 35 -22.28 -16.98 8.78
N ALA A 36 -21.87 -17.57 7.64
CA ALA A 36 -21.28 -18.90 7.63
C ALA A 36 -19.84 -18.94 8.18
N PHE A 37 -19.09 -17.84 8.07
CA PHE A 37 -17.71 -17.74 8.57
C PHE A 37 -17.61 -17.15 9.98
N TRP A 38 -18.44 -16.15 10.32
CA TRP A 38 -18.39 -15.50 11.64
C TRP A 38 -18.95 -16.36 12.77
N GLY A 39 -19.87 -17.27 12.48
CA GLY A 39 -20.62 -18.00 13.52
C GLY A 39 -19.82 -18.99 14.37
N LYS A 40 -18.57 -19.36 14.02
CA LYS A 40 -17.88 -20.45 14.76
C LYS A 40 -16.46 -20.24 15.24
N ASN A 41 -15.61 -19.37 14.67
CA ASN A 41 -14.22 -19.27 15.16
C ASN A 41 -13.70 -17.82 15.25
N HIS A 42 -14.20 -17.03 16.21
CA HIS A 42 -13.51 -15.79 16.65
C HIS A 42 -12.02 -16.04 16.97
N PHE A 43 -11.70 -17.26 17.40
CA PHE A 43 -10.35 -17.75 17.61
C PHE A 43 -9.49 -17.69 16.33
N VAL A 44 -10.03 -18.08 15.17
CA VAL A 44 -9.30 -18.07 13.90
C VAL A 44 -9.04 -16.63 13.45
N GLY A 45 -10.02 -15.73 13.58
CA GLY A 45 -9.84 -14.30 13.30
C GLY A 45 -8.78 -13.66 14.20
N PHE A 46 -8.76 -14.03 15.48
CA PHE A 46 -7.74 -13.59 16.43
C PHE A 46 -6.33 -14.07 16.03
N ILE A 47 -6.17 -15.35 15.70
CA ILE A 47 -4.88 -15.92 15.25
C ILE A 47 -4.36 -15.22 13.99
N TYR A 48 -5.23 -14.95 13.01
CA TYR A 48 -4.84 -14.18 11.83
C TYR A 48 -4.41 -12.74 12.18
N GLY A 49 -5.10 -12.10 13.12
CA GLY A 49 -4.70 -10.79 13.64
C GLY A 49 -3.31 -10.80 14.27
N VAL A 50 -3.00 -11.82 15.08
CA VAL A 50 -1.68 -12.00 15.72
C VAL A 50 -0.58 -12.24 14.68
N ILE A 51 -0.82 -13.12 13.70
CA ILE A 51 0.14 -13.39 12.62
C ILE A 51 0.43 -12.09 11.85
N ASN A 52 -0.60 -11.33 11.48
CA ASN A 52 -0.42 -10.06 10.78
C ASN A 52 0.34 -9.05 11.63
N LEU A 53 0.09 -8.98 12.93
CA LEU A 53 0.81 -8.09 13.84
C LEU A 53 2.31 -8.45 13.90
N VAL A 54 2.64 -9.74 14.02
CA VAL A 54 4.04 -10.22 14.05
C VAL A 54 4.78 -9.88 12.76
N VAL A 55 4.12 -9.91 11.60
CA VAL A 55 4.71 -9.54 10.30
C VAL A 55 4.76 -8.02 10.12
N CYS A 56 3.78 -7.27 10.63
CA CYS A 56 3.70 -5.81 10.50
C CYS A 56 4.76 -5.08 11.33
N VAL A 57 5.12 -5.59 12.51
CA VAL A 57 6.12 -4.95 13.39
C VAL A 57 7.48 -4.77 12.72
N PRO A 58 8.15 -5.82 12.20
CA PRO A 58 9.45 -5.67 11.56
C PRO A 58 9.35 -4.87 10.26
N THR A 59 8.27 -5.02 9.50
CA THR A 59 8.09 -4.28 8.24
C THR A 59 7.96 -2.77 8.48
N LEU A 60 7.23 -2.32 9.51
CA LEU A 60 7.13 -0.90 9.87
C LEU A 60 8.47 -0.30 10.32
N VAL A 61 9.28 -1.07 11.04
CA VAL A 61 10.64 -0.66 11.42
C VAL A 61 11.51 -0.50 10.17
N SER A 62 11.48 -1.47 9.25
CA SER A 62 12.20 -1.40 7.97
C SER A 62 11.75 -0.20 7.13
N TYR A 63 10.45 0.09 7.06
CA TYR A 63 9.91 1.22 6.31
C TYR A 63 10.41 2.57 6.82
N THR A 64 10.47 2.73 8.15
CA THR A 64 11.02 3.95 8.75
C THR A 64 12.48 4.15 8.33
N HIS A 65 13.25 3.06 8.30
CA HIS A 65 14.66 3.07 7.90
C HIS A 65 14.88 3.32 6.40
N ILE A 66 13.93 2.92 5.55
CA ILE A 66 13.95 3.17 4.10
C ILE A 66 13.63 4.64 3.78
N VAL A 67 12.71 5.25 4.54
CA VAL A 67 12.31 6.65 4.32
C VAL A 67 13.36 7.62 4.86
N PHE A 68 13.85 7.40 6.07
CA PHE A 68 14.83 8.26 6.73
C PHE A 68 16.23 7.66 6.59
N THR A 69 16.79 7.77 5.40
CA THR A 69 18.16 7.30 5.13
C THR A 69 19.18 8.34 5.55
N GLY A 70 19.87 8.10 6.67
CA GLY A 70 21.03 8.90 7.10
C GLY A 70 21.37 8.69 8.58
N THR A 71 22.67 8.61 8.90
CA THR A 71 23.18 8.44 10.29
C THR A 71 22.78 9.59 11.22
N GLN A 72 22.45 10.75 10.64
CA GLN A 72 21.99 11.94 11.34
C GLN A 72 20.63 11.72 12.03
N PHE A 73 19.81 10.79 11.51
CA PHE A 73 18.47 10.52 12.03
C PHE A 73 18.44 9.42 13.10
N GLU A 74 19.57 8.79 13.44
CA GLU A 74 19.58 7.66 14.39
C GLU A 74 19.07 8.05 15.79
N SER A 75 19.38 9.26 16.24
CA SER A 75 18.92 9.75 17.55
C SER A 75 17.41 9.99 17.61
N VAL A 76 16.75 10.25 16.49
CA VAL A 76 15.30 10.53 16.40
C VAL A 76 14.49 9.35 15.84
N MET A 77 15.16 8.37 15.24
CA MET A 77 14.58 7.14 14.70
C MET A 77 13.52 6.48 15.60
N PRO A 78 13.73 6.31 16.93
CA PRO A 78 12.71 5.69 17.79
C PRO A 78 11.41 6.50 17.89
N GLU A 79 11.44 7.82 17.77
CA GLU A 79 10.22 8.65 17.74
C GLU A 79 9.50 8.52 16.39
N LEU A 80 10.27 8.50 15.29
CA LEU A 80 9.73 8.34 13.94
C LEU A 80 9.05 6.98 13.77
N VAL A 81 9.66 5.91 14.29
CA VAL A 81 9.06 4.56 14.28
C VAL A 81 7.73 4.54 15.01
N LYS A 82 7.61 5.19 16.18
CA LYS A 82 6.34 5.29 16.93
C LYS A 82 5.26 6.00 16.11
N LEU A 83 5.63 7.05 15.38
CA LEU A 83 4.71 7.78 14.51
C LEU A 83 4.23 6.91 13.34
N TYR A 84 5.09 6.07 12.78
CA TYR A 84 4.72 5.09 11.75
C TYR A 84 3.78 4.00 12.27
N PHE A 85 4.03 3.48 13.49
CA PHE A 85 3.11 2.56 14.16
C PHE A 85 1.74 3.20 14.40
N LEU A 86 1.71 4.44 14.88
CA LEU A 86 0.48 5.19 15.09
C LEU A 86 -0.29 5.39 13.77
N SER A 87 0.41 5.79 12.70
CA SER A 87 -0.18 5.96 11.37
C SER A 87 -0.79 4.66 10.84
N SER A 88 -0.06 3.54 10.95
CA SER A 88 -0.58 2.22 10.55
C SER A 88 -1.79 1.79 11.38
N ALA A 89 -1.81 2.07 12.69
CA ALA A 89 -2.95 1.76 13.54
C ALA A 89 -4.20 2.57 13.15
N ILE A 90 -4.02 3.84 12.79
CA ILE A 90 -5.12 4.69 12.31
C ILE A 90 -5.64 4.17 10.97
N ILE A 91 -4.76 3.88 10.01
CA ILE A 91 -5.14 3.36 8.69
C ILE A 91 -5.90 2.03 8.84
N GLN A 92 -5.37 1.10 9.63
CA GLN A 92 -6.03 -0.17 9.94
C GLN A 92 -7.37 0.04 10.64
N GLY A 93 -7.47 1.00 11.57
CA GLY A 93 -8.70 1.33 12.27
C GLY A 93 -9.78 1.87 11.34
N VAL A 94 -9.43 2.82 10.48
CA VAL A 94 -10.33 3.37 9.44
C VAL A 94 -10.76 2.26 8.48
N LEU A 95 -9.83 1.42 8.03
CA LEU A 95 -10.16 0.30 7.14
C LEU A 95 -11.07 -0.72 7.83
N THR A 96 -10.86 -1.01 9.11
CA THR A 96 -11.71 -1.94 9.87
C THR A 96 -13.14 -1.38 10.03
N LEU A 97 -13.29 -0.06 10.18
CA LEU A 97 -14.59 0.60 10.33
C LEU A 97 -15.35 0.76 9.01
N TYR A 98 -14.64 1.07 7.91
CA TYR A 98 -15.26 1.42 6.63
C TYR A 98 -15.17 0.33 5.55
N SER A 99 -14.28 -0.66 5.69
CA SER A 99 -14.11 -1.71 4.69
C SER A 99 -15.19 -2.78 4.80
N THR A 100 -15.72 -3.17 3.65
CA THR A 100 -16.65 -4.29 3.48
C THR A 100 -15.94 -5.60 3.11
N ILE A 101 -14.62 -5.58 2.96
CA ILE A 101 -13.79 -6.69 2.52
C ILE A 101 -13.34 -7.52 3.73
N ALA A 102 -13.60 -8.83 3.72
CA ALA A 102 -13.09 -9.74 4.74
C ALA A 102 -11.55 -9.81 4.69
N PHE A 103 -10.89 -9.78 5.84
CA PHE A 103 -9.42 -9.79 5.97
C PHE A 103 -8.68 -8.58 5.39
N SER A 104 -9.31 -7.40 5.42
CA SER A 104 -8.64 -6.17 4.98
C SER A 104 -7.53 -5.76 5.94
N ILE A 105 -6.27 -5.83 5.46
CA ILE A 105 -5.08 -5.34 6.16
C ILE A 105 -4.72 -3.98 5.57
N GLY A 106 -4.78 -2.96 6.41
CA GLY A 106 -4.43 -1.59 6.10
C GLY A 106 -3.03 -1.31 6.60
N GLN A 107 -2.04 -1.52 5.72
CA GLN A 107 -0.65 -1.17 5.99
C GLN A 107 -0.20 -0.02 5.09
N VAL A 108 0.82 0.72 5.54
CA VAL A 108 1.51 1.72 4.72
C VAL A 108 2.15 1.01 3.51
N GLN A 109 1.88 1.52 2.31
CA GLN A 109 2.29 0.88 1.06
C GLN A 109 3.79 1.10 0.77
N ASP A 110 4.50 0.03 0.42
CA ASP A 110 5.93 0.05 0.07
C ASP A 110 6.24 1.00 -1.10
N VAL A 111 5.40 1.00 -2.14
CA VAL A 111 5.54 1.93 -3.28
C VAL A 111 5.35 3.39 -2.87
N GLY A 112 4.47 3.67 -1.91
CA GLY A 112 4.33 5.04 -1.39
C GLY A 112 5.57 5.49 -0.62
N LEU A 113 6.20 4.57 0.10
CA LEU A 113 7.36 4.83 0.93
C LEU A 113 8.61 5.18 0.13
N ILE A 114 8.82 4.59 -1.05
CA ILE A 114 9.97 4.97 -1.89
C ILE A 114 9.84 6.42 -2.40
N PHE A 115 8.62 6.87 -2.71
CA PHE A 115 8.38 8.27 -3.08
C PHE A 115 8.62 9.22 -1.90
N LEU A 116 8.15 8.84 -0.69
CA LEU A 116 8.41 9.61 0.52
C LEU A 116 9.92 9.68 0.82
N ALA A 117 10.64 8.57 0.68
CA ALA A 117 12.10 8.54 0.84
C ALA A 117 12.79 9.52 -0.12
N GLY A 118 12.34 9.59 -1.38
CA GLY A 118 12.83 10.58 -2.35
C GLY A 118 12.56 12.02 -1.92
N MET A 119 11.37 12.31 -1.39
CA MET A 119 11.02 13.64 -0.88
C MET A 119 11.86 14.04 0.33
N VAL A 120 12.04 13.13 1.28
CA VAL A 120 12.90 13.36 2.46
C VAL A 120 14.34 13.64 2.01
N ARG A 121 14.88 12.86 1.07
CA ARG A 121 16.22 13.10 0.52
C ARG A 121 16.33 14.48 -0.14
N ASN A 122 15.31 14.92 -0.86
CA ASN A 122 15.29 16.26 -1.47
C ASN A 122 15.33 17.37 -0.40
N VAL A 123 14.58 17.20 0.70
CA VAL A 123 14.61 18.15 1.83
C VAL A 123 15.97 18.15 2.53
N VAL A 124 16.58 16.98 2.73
CA VAL A 124 17.91 16.86 3.32
C VAL A 124 18.98 17.52 2.44
N GLU A 125 18.92 17.33 1.13
CA GLU A 125 19.84 17.97 0.19
C GLU A 125 19.66 19.48 0.15
N TRP A 126 18.42 19.97 0.21
CA TRP A 126 18.14 21.41 0.33
C TRP A 126 18.59 22.01 1.66
N SER A 127 18.58 21.21 2.72
CA SER A 127 19.02 21.62 4.06
C SER A 127 20.53 21.52 4.28
N ARG A 128 21.27 20.87 3.36
CA ARG A 128 22.74 20.83 3.44
C ARG A 128 23.33 22.21 3.25
N GLU A 129 24.53 22.38 3.79
CA GLU A 129 25.32 23.58 3.61
C GLU A 129 25.52 23.83 2.11
N GLN A 130 24.97 24.93 1.62
CA GLN A 130 25.17 25.33 0.23
C GLN A 130 26.44 26.14 0.14
N ILE A 131 27.47 25.50 -0.40
CA ILE A 131 28.75 26.11 -0.72
C ILE A 131 28.62 26.68 -2.13
N SER A 132 28.72 28.00 -2.26
CA SER A 132 28.80 28.66 -3.57
C SER A 132 30.09 28.22 -4.29
N GLU A 133 30.14 28.24 -5.62
CA GLU A 133 31.35 27.85 -6.40
C GLU A 133 32.63 28.63 -6.01
N ARG A 134 32.48 29.75 -5.29
CA ARG A 134 33.58 30.53 -4.71
C ARG A 134 34.05 30.09 -3.31
N GLY A 135 33.49 29.01 -2.75
CA GLY A 135 33.85 28.53 -1.41
C GLY A 135 33.23 29.33 -0.26
N GLU A 136 32.25 30.19 -0.53
CA GLU A 136 31.51 30.94 0.50
C GLU A 136 30.29 30.15 0.98
N VAL A 137 30.12 30.08 2.30
CA VAL A 137 28.97 29.47 2.97
C VAL A 137 27.77 30.38 2.76
N LEU A 138 26.92 30.04 1.78
CA LEU A 138 25.75 30.85 1.43
C LEU A 138 24.63 30.67 2.46
N LYS A 139 24.60 29.51 3.14
CA LYS A 139 23.63 29.18 4.18
C LYS A 139 24.21 28.16 5.16
N PRO A 140 24.22 28.43 6.48
CA PRO A 140 24.71 27.48 7.48
C PRO A 140 23.79 26.24 7.54
N ALA A 141 24.36 25.08 7.86
CA ALA A 141 23.61 23.85 8.09
C ALA A 141 22.56 24.04 9.18
N LEU A 142 21.30 23.68 8.88
CA LEU A 142 20.20 23.76 9.84
C LEU A 142 20.31 22.70 10.93
N PRO A 143 19.79 22.97 12.14
CA PRO A 143 19.71 21.97 13.20
C PRO A 143 18.81 20.79 12.79
N LEU A 144 19.17 19.58 13.23
CA LEU A 144 18.49 18.33 12.88
C LEU A 144 16.96 18.37 13.11
N SER A 145 16.53 19.02 14.19
CA SER A 145 15.11 19.16 14.54
C SER A 145 14.29 19.85 13.46
N GLU A 146 14.86 20.86 12.79
CA GLU A 146 14.18 21.63 11.75
C GLU A 146 14.06 20.82 10.46
N VAL A 147 15.07 20.00 10.14
CA VAL A 147 15.07 19.10 8.99
C VAL A 147 14.03 18.00 9.15
N VAL A 148 13.94 17.42 10.35
CA VAL A 148 12.92 16.41 10.68
C VAL A 148 11.53 17.02 10.60
N ALA A 149 11.30 18.20 11.19
CA ALA A 149 10.00 18.87 11.15
C ALA A 149 9.57 19.19 9.71
N THR A 150 10.48 19.74 8.90
CA THR A 150 10.21 20.11 7.49
C THR A 150 9.92 18.87 6.65
N SER A 151 10.69 17.80 6.82
CA SER A 151 10.49 16.54 6.08
C SER A 151 9.17 15.85 6.45
N LEU A 152 8.80 15.82 7.74
CA LEU A 152 7.52 15.30 8.19
C LEU A 152 6.34 16.11 7.63
N TRP A 153 6.43 17.43 7.65
CA TRP A 153 5.39 18.31 7.11
C TRP A 153 5.21 18.11 5.60
N GLN A 154 6.31 18.01 4.86
CA GLN A 154 6.30 17.73 3.42
C GLN A 154 5.67 16.37 3.12
N CYS A 155 6.05 15.32 3.87
CA CYS A 155 5.48 13.98 3.71
C CYS A 155 3.98 13.93 4.05
N ALA A 156 3.55 14.65 5.08
CA ALA A 156 2.14 14.74 5.45
C ALA A 156 1.33 15.44 4.35
N THR A 157 1.85 16.57 3.84
CA THR A 157 1.20 17.34 2.77
C THR A 157 1.08 16.52 1.49
N SER A 158 2.15 15.82 1.09
CA SER A 158 2.11 14.98 -0.12
C SER A 158 1.15 13.80 0.03
N THR A 159 1.15 13.13 1.17
CA THR A 159 0.24 12.00 1.45
C THR A 159 -1.21 12.46 1.47
N PHE A 160 -1.50 13.66 2.00
CA PHE A 160 -2.84 14.24 1.99
C PHE A 160 -3.31 14.55 0.57
N VAL A 161 -2.45 15.16 -0.26
CA VAL A 161 -2.76 15.45 -1.67
C VAL A 161 -2.99 14.16 -2.45
N VAL A 162 -2.18 13.13 -2.25
CA VAL A 162 -2.37 11.81 -2.86
C VAL A 162 -3.68 11.18 -2.39
N GLY A 163 -4.02 11.29 -1.10
CA GLY A 163 -5.30 10.82 -0.55
C GLY A 163 -6.50 11.51 -1.20
N LEU A 164 -6.45 12.84 -1.36
CA LEU A 164 -7.49 13.60 -2.07
C LEU A 164 -7.58 13.18 -3.55
N ALA A 165 -6.45 13.03 -4.23
CA ALA A 165 -6.42 12.54 -5.60
C ALA A 165 -7.06 11.15 -5.71
N MET A 166 -6.78 10.25 -4.76
CA MET A 166 -7.36 8.91 -4.71
C MET A 166 -8.89 8.94 -4.51
N ILE A 167 -9.39 9.85 -3.66
CA ILE A 167 -10.84 10.07 -3.48
C ILE A 167 -11.47 10.58 -4.79
N CYS A 168 -10.83 11.52 -5.47
CA CYS A 168 -11.28 12.03 -6.77
C CYS A 168 -11.33 10.92 -7.83
N ILE A 169 -10.29 10.09 -7.93
CA ILE A 169 -10.23 8.94 -8.84
C ILE A 169 -11.36 7.94 -8.54
N GLY A 170 -11.62 7.67 -7.25
CA GLY A 170 -12.71 6.80 -6.82
C GLY A 170 -14.10 7.35 -7.19
N ARG A 171 -14.30 8.68 -7.08
CA ARG A 171 -15.55 9.35 -7.48
C ARG A 171 -15.76 9.35 -8.99
N LEU A 172 -14.69 9.53 -9.77
CA LEU A 172 -14.73 9.57 -11.23
C LEU A 172 -14.82 8.17 -11.87
N LYS A 173 -14.85 7.09 -11.07
CA LYS A 173 -14.94 5.68 -11.52
C LYS A 173 -13.87 5.30 -12.58
N LEU A 174 -12.67 5.89 -12.50
CA LEU A 174 -11.58 5.59 -13.44
C LEU A 174 -11.13 4.12 -13.42
N GLY A 175 -11.46 3.36 -12.37
CA GLY A 175 -11.24 1.91 -12.33
C GLY A 175 -11.97 1.13 -13.44
N GLU A 176 -13.03 1.69 -14.02
CA GLU A 176 -13.70 1.09 -15.19
C GLU A 176 -12.89 1.30 -16.49
N TYR A 177 -12.08 2.36 -16.58
CA TYR A 177 -11.21 2.61 -17.73
C TYR A 177 -9.98 1.70 -17.73
N VAL A 178 -9.48 1.30 -16.55
CA VAL A 178 -8.39 0.30 -16.46
C VAL A 178 -8.82 -1.07 -16.99
N LYS A 179 -10.11 -1.41 -16.91
CA LYS A 179 -10.66 -2.64 -17.52
C LYS A 179 -10.69 -2.60 -19.07
N MET A 180 -10.44 -1.44 -19.68
CA MET A 180 -10.33 -1.31 -21.14
C MET A 180 -8.91 -1.54 -21.65
N LEU A 181 -7.91 -1.64 -20.76
CA LEU A 181 -6.56 -2.00 -21.17
C LEU A 181 -6.50 -3.50 -21.47
N PRO A 182 -6.03 -3.91 -22.67
CA PRO A 182 -5.84 -5.31 -22.96
C PRO A 182 -4.88 -5.91 -21.92
N LEU A 183 -5.13 -7.17 -21.57
CA LEU A 183 -4.43 -7.92 -20.54
C LEU A 183 -2.91 -8.20 -20.72
N PRO A 184 -2.13 -7.75 -21.74
CA PRO A 184 -0.69 -8.00 -21.78
C PRO A 184 0.22 -7.14 -20.89
N VAL A 185 -0.31 -6.23 -20.06
CA VAL A 185 0.54 -5.26 -19.30
C VAL A 185 0.47 -5.39 -17.78
N VAL A 186 -0.31 -6.34 -17.26
CA VAL A 186 -0.26 -6.72 -15.84
C VAL A 186 0.51 -8.03 -15.75
N GLY A 187 1.82 -7.94 -15.98
CA GLY A 187 2.80 -9.01 -15.74
C GLY A 187 3.56 -8.75 -14.44
#